data_AF-A0A0R2EM75-F1
#
_entry.id   AF-A0A0R2EM75-F1
#
_cell.length_a   1.000
_cell.length_b   1.000
_cell.length_c   1.000
_cell.angle_alpha   90.00
_cell.angle_beta   90.00
_cell.angle_gamma   90.00
#
_symmetry.space_group_name_H-M   'P 1'
#
loop_
_entity.id
_entity.type
_entity.pdbx_description
1 polymer ?
#
loop_
_entity_poly.entity_id
_entity_poly.type
_entity_poly.pdbx_seq_one_letter_code
_entity_poly.pdbx_strand_id
1 'polypeptide(L)'
;MASNSDSLYNVLTKLQHHPELVMTSTAQYQNAVSLLFKDSVSVADAAYYFPEGHLMVNRLSPDFVAKNGALLDDYYQLTAQGKPGYHDVWVTTSHLPKRGAYLLELSYE
;
A
#
# COMPACT_ATOMS: atom_id res chain seq x y z
N MET A 1 -13.86 7.44 14.72
CA MET A 1 -13.08 7.89 13.56
C MET A 1 -12.25 6.70 13.15
N ALA A 2 -12.49 6.09 11.99
CA ALA A 2 -11.61 5.04 11.48
C ALA A 2 -10.22 5.68 11.34
N SER A 3 -9.20 5.07 11.95
CA SER A 3 -7.83 5.59 11.83
C SER A 3 -7.41 5.48 10.37
N ASN A 4 -6.54 6.38 9.89
CA ASN A 4 -5.95 6.29 8.55
C ASN A 4 -5.40 4.89 8.24
N SER A 5 -4.93 4.21 9.28
CA SER A 5 -4.45 2.85 9.29
C SER A 5 -5.49 1.79 8.92
N ASP A 6 -6.77 1.97 9.28
CA ASP A 6 -7.81 0.94 9.10
C ASP A 6 -8.22 0.81 7.64
N SER A 7 -8.37 1.92 6.92
CA SER A 7 -8.70 1.91 5.49
C SER A 7 -7.55 1.31 4.67
N LEU A 8 -6.31 1.70 4.96
CA LEU A 8 -5.12 1.16 4.30
C LEU A 8 -4.92 -0.32 4.60
N TYR A 9 -5.13 -0.74 5.86
CA TYR A 9 -5.12 -2.15 6.24
C TYR A 9 -6.11 -2.98 5.41
N ASN A 10 -7.36 -2.53 5.34
CA ASN A 10 -8.39 -3.24 4.60
C ASN A 10 -8.04 -3.38 3.12
N VAL A 11 -7.43 -2.35 2.52
CA VAL A 11 -6.94 -2.42 1.13
C VAL A 11 -5.81 -3.44 1.00
N LEU A 12 -4.77 -3.34 1.83
CA LEU A 12 -3.63 -4.27 1.80
C LEU A 12 -4.09 -5.71 2.02
N THR A 13 -4.84 -5.99 3.07
CA THR A 13 -5.38 -7.33 3.35
C THR A 13 -6.23 -7.84 2.17
N LYS A 14 -7.06 -7.00 1.56
CA LYS A 14 -7.86 -7.39 0.40
C LYS A 14 -6.99 -7.75 -0.80
N LEU A 15 -5.96 -6.96 -1.11
CA LEU A 15 -5.06 -7.23 -2.24
C LEU A 15 -4.20 -8.49 -2.00
N GLN A 16 -3.83 -8.77 -0.75
CA GLN A 16 -3.13 -10.00 -0.36
C GLN A 16 -4.01 -11.24 -0.59
N HIS A 17 -5.30 -11.19 -0.23
CA HIS A 17 -6.23 -12.31 -0.42
C HIS A 17 -6.74 -12.44 -1.86
N HIS A 18 -6.73 -11.34 -2.61
CA HIS A 18 -7.23 -11.24 -3.99
C HIS A 18 -6.17 -10.65 -4.92
N PRO A 19 -5.06 -11.36 -5.18
CA PRO A 19 -3.97 -10.87 -6.02
C PRO A 19 -4.42 -10.60 -7.46
N GLU A 20 -5.52 -11.18 -7.94
CA GLU A 20 -6.13 -10.90 -9.25
C GLU A 20 -6.64 -9.45 -9.42
N LEU A 21 -6.79 -8.71 -8.32
CA LEU A 21 -7.14 -7.28 -8.34
C LEU A 21 -5.93 -6.40 -8.63
N VAL A 22 -4.71 -6.90 -8.41
CA VAL A 22 -3.45 -6.23 -8.71
C VAL A 22 -3.19 -6.33 -10.22
N MET A 23 -3.14 -5.19 -10.87
CA MET A 23 -2.82 -5.08 -12.30
C MET A 23 -1.32 -5.19 -12.54
N THR A 24 -0.51 -4.63 -11.64
CA THR A 24 0.95 -4.65 -11.72
C THR A 24 1.54 -4.50 -10.33
N SER A 25 2.59 -5.25 -10.05
CA SER A 25 3.47 -5.02 -8.90
C SER A 25 4.89 -4.80 -9.44
N THR A 26 5.53 -3.74 -8.97
CA THR A 26 6.89 -3.38 -9.38
C THR A 26 7.71 -3.14 -8.12
N ALA A 27 8.80 -3.89 -7.96
CA ALA A 27 9.84 -3.54 -6.99
C ALA A 27 10.44 -2.18 -7.41
N GLN A 28 10.26 -1.15 -6.60
CA GLN A 28 10.93 0.13 -6.78
C GLN A 28 12.16 0.15 -5.88
N TYR A 29 13.34 0.30 -6.47
CA TYR A 29 14.60 0.30 -5.71
C TYR A 29 14.78 -0.96 -4.85
N GLN A 30 15.60 -0.87 -3.81
CA GLN A 30 15.88 -2.02 -2.94
C GLN A 30 14.79 -2.24 -1.88
N ASN A 31 14.11 -1.17 -1.45
CA ASN A 31 13.29 -1.15 -0.23
C ASN A 31 11.86 -0.65 -0.46
N ALA A 32 11.35 -0.64 -1.70
CA ALA A 32 9.98 -0.24 -1.97
C ALA A 32 9.29 -1.16 -2.98
N VAL A 33 7.97 -1.23 -2.88
CA VAL A 33 7.12 -1.93 -3.84
C VAL A 33 5.93 -1.04 -4.19
N SER A 34 5.69 -0.85 -5.49
CA SER A 34 4.46 -0.21 -5.97
C SER A 34 3.48 -1.26 -6.47
N LEU A 35 2.22 -1.08 -6.10
CA LEU A 35 1.07 -1.84 -6.56
C LEU A 35 0.14 -0.90 -7.33
N LEU A 36 -0.23 -1.33 -8.53
CA LEU A 36 -1.37 -0.78 -9.26
C LEU A 36 -2.51 -1.78 -9.17
N PHE A 37 -3.68 -1.34 -8.71
CA PHE A 37 -4.87 -2.17 -8.60
C PHE A 37 -6.10 -1.46 -9.16
N LYS A 38 -7.09 -2.22 -9.60
CA LYS A 38 -8.29 -1.66 -10.28
C LYS A 38 -9.01 -0.66 -9.37
N ASP A 39 -9.42 0.48 -9.93
CA ASP A 39 -10.18 1.48 -9.17
C ASP A 39 -11.64 1.08 -8.88
N SER A 40 -12.09 -0.04 -9.43
CA SER A 40 -13.32 -0.73 -9.03
C SER A 40 -13.26 -1.35 -7.63
N VAL A 41 -12.08 -1.42 -7.01
CA VAL A 41 -11.94 -1.90 -5.63
C VAL A 41 -12.55 -0.87 -4.68
N SER A 42 -13.56 -1.28 -3.90
CA SER A 42 -14.15 -0.42 -2.87
C SER A 42 -13.12 -0.08 -1.80
N VAL A 43 -12.82 1.22 -1.68
CA VAL A 43 -11.96 1.79 -0.63
C VAL A 43 -12.81 2.76 0.20
N ALA A 44 -12.79 2.62 1.52
CA ALA A 44 -13.45 3.56 2.42
C ALA A 44 -12.75 4.92 2.36
N ASP A 45 -13.53 6.00 2.24
CA ASP A 45 -13.04 7.38 2.06
C ASP A 45 -11.97 7.52 0.95
N ALA A 46 -12.20 6.86 -0.20
CA ALA A 46 -11.27 6.80 -1.32
C ALA A 46 -10.69 8.16 -1.73
N ALA A 47 -11.51 9.22 -1.77
CA ALA A 47 -11.04 10.56 -2.14
C ALA A 47 -10.02 11.15 -1.14
N TYR A 48 -10.07 10.73 0.12
CA TYR A 48 -9.10 11.15 1.14
C TYR A 48 -7.82 10.31 1.06
N TYR A 49 -7.93 8.98 0.96
CA TYR A 49 -6.77 8.09 0.97
C TYR A 49 -6.09 7.91 -0.38
N PHE A 50 -6.82 8.09 -1.48
CA PHE A 50 -6.34 7.96 -2.86
C PHE A 50 -6.82 9.18 -3.65
N PRO A 51 -6.27 10.36 -3.35
CA PRO A 51 -6.72 11.57 -4.03
C PRO A 51 -6.38 11.53 -5.52
N GLU A 52 -7.26 12.12 -6.33
CA GLU A 52 -7.02 12.31 -7.76
C GLU A 52 -6.03 13.48 -7.98
N GLY A 53 -5.08 13.29 -8.89
CA GLY A 53 -4.21 14.36 -9.38
C GLY A 53 -3.05 14.75 -8.47
N HIS A 54 -2.87 14.09 -7.32
CA HIS A 54 -1.71 14.28 -6.45
C HIS A 54 -1.37 12.99 -5.67
N LEU A 55 -0.15 12.96 -5.11
CA LEU A 55 0.32 11.88 -4.25
C LEU A 55 0.00 12.23 -2.80
N MET A 56 -0.55 11.28 -2.06
CA MET A 56 -0.67 11.34 -0.60
C MET A 56 0.41 10.44 0.00
N VAL A 57 1.21 10.97 0.92
CA VAL A 57 2.25 10.22 1.62
C VAL A 57 1.92 10.20 3.10
N ASN A 58 1.88 9.02 3.70
CA ASN A 58 1.67 8.85 5.14
C ASN A 58 2.72 7.91 5.72
N ARG A 59 3.19 8.18 6.94
CA ARG A 59 3.93 7.18 7.73
C ARG A 59 2.94 6.31 8.46
N LEU A 60 3.06 4.99 8.35
CA LEU A 60 2.29 4.07 9.17
C LEU A 60 2.71 4.25 10.63
N SER A 61 1.73 4.22 11.55
CA SER A 61 2.07 4.36 12.97
C SER A 61 2.90 3.16 13.45
N PRO A 62 3.81 3.36 14.42
CA PRO A 62 4.59 2.25 14.98
C PRO A 62 3.72 1.08 15.47
N ASP A 63 2.59 1.39 16.13
CA ASP A 63 1.64 0.38 16.59
C ASP A 63 1.02 -0.42 15.44
N PHE A 64 0.78 0.23 14.29
CA PHE A 64 0.27 -0.44 13.11
C PHE A 64 1.31 -1.37 12.51
N VAL A 65 2.56 -0.91 12.38
CA VAL A 65 3.67 -1.72 11.87
C VAL A 65 3.88 -2.94 12.76
N ALA A 66 3.93 -2.73 14.08
CA ALA A 66 4.10 -3.81 15.04
C ALA A 66 2.94 -4.83 15.00
N LYS A 67 1.70 -4.35 14.87
CA LYS A 67 0.51 -5.22 14.83
C LYS A 67 0.38 -6.00 13.53
N ASN A 68 0.84 -5.43 12.40
CA ASN A 68 0.61 -5.97 11.06
C ASN A 68 1.91 -6.40 10.36
N GLY A 69 2.97 -6.71 11.12
CA GLY A 69 4.28 -7.07 10.58
C GLY A 69 4.21 -8.18 9.54
N ALA A 70 3.46 -9.26 9.79
CA ALA A 70 3.31 -10.35 8.82
C ALA A 70 2.70 -9.91 7.47
N LEU A 71 1.71 -9.00 7.49
CA LEU A 71 1.13 -8.45 6.27
C LEU A 71 2.16 -7.60 5.52
N LEU A 72 2.90 -6.76 6.23
CA LEU A 72 3.90 -5.88 5.65
C LEU A 72 5.12 -6.66 5.14
N ASP A 73 5.48 -7.76 5.79
CA ASP A 73 6.55 -8.67 5.40
C ASP A 73 6.25 -9.37 4.08
N ASP A 74 4.99 -9.77 3.84
CA ASP A 74 4.58 -10.37 2.57
C ASP A 74 4.79 -9.40 1.40
N TYR A 75 4.45 -8.12 1.58
CA TYR A 75 4.75 -7.09 0.59
C TYR A 75 6.24 -6.77 0.51
N TYR A 76 6.98 -6.87 1.62
CA TYR A 76 8.42 -6.68 1.63
C TYR A 76 9.13 -7.76 0.80
N GLN A 77 8.63 -9.00 0.77
CA GLN A 77 9.17 -10.06 -0.12
C GLN A 77 9.07 -9.73 -1.61
N LEU A 78 8.20 -8.78 -1.99
CA LEU A 78 8.11 -8.30 -3.37
C LEU A 78 9.16 -7.24 -3.71
N THR A 79 9.88 -6.73 -2.71
CA THR A 79 11.02 -5.82 -2.91
C THR A 79 12.25 -6.61 -3.37
N ALA A 80 13.30 -5.91 -3.79
CA ALA A 80 14.54 -6.57 -4.19
C ALA A 80 15.41 -7.02 -2.99
N GLN A 81 15.01 -6.76 -1.74
CA GLN A 81 15.74 -7.16 -0.54
C GLN A 81 15.27 -8.51 0.03
N GLY A 82 16.22 -9.28 0.56
CA GLY A 82 15.99 -10.67 0.97
C GLY A 82 15.66 -10.92 2.45
N LYS A 83 15.80 -9.94 3.35
CA LYS A 83 15.46 -10.11 4.78
C LYS A 83 14.85 -8.85 5.40
N PRO A 84 13.65 -8.93 5.99
CA PRO A 84 13.01 -7.80 6.63
C PRO A 84 13.79 -7.35 7.87
N GLY A 85 14.07 -6.05 7.93
CA GLY A 85 14.74 -5.38 9.05
C GLY A 85 14.32 -3.91 9.20
N TYR A 86 13.17 -3.55 8.63
CA TYR A 86 12.65 -2.18 8.64
C TYR A 86 12.00 -1.85 10.00
N HIS A 87 11.91 -0.56 10.30
CA HIS A 87 11.25 -0.03 11.50
C HIS A 87 10.10 0.90 11.12
N ASP A 88 10.25 1.61 10.02
CA ASP A 88 9.27 2.53 9.50
C ASP A 88 8.76 2.04 8.14
N VAL A 89 7.47 2.26 7.91
CA VAL A 89 6.84 1.99 6.61
C VAL A 89 6.08 3.23 6.20
N TRP A 90 6.45 3.75 5.05
CA TRP A 90 5.76 4.83 4.37
C TRP A 90 4.83 4.26 3.33
N VAL A 91 3.66 4.89 3.20
CA VAL A 91 2.67 4.54 2.20
C VAL A 91 2.39 5.75 1.32
N THR A 92 2.55 5.58 0.02
CA THR A 92 2.24 6.58 -1.00
C THR A 92 1.05 6.12 -1.82
N THR A 93 0.01 6.93 -1.90
CA THR A 93 -1.25 6.58 -2.58
C THR A 93 -1.70 7.67 -3.54
N SER A 94 -2.41 7.26 -4.59
CA SER A 94 -3.04 8.17 -5.55
C SER A 94 -4.10 7.48 -6.39
N HIS A 95 -5.09 8.21 -6.88
CA HIS A 95 -6.00 7.73 -7.91
C HIS A 95 -5.52 8.14 -9.30
N LEU A 96 -5.42 7.15 -10.19
CA LEU A 96 -4.99 7.29 -11.58
C LEU A 96 -6.17 6.99 -12.52
N PRO A 97 -7.17 7.89 -12.67
CA PRO A 97 -8.40 7.62 -13.41
C PRO A 97 -8.16 7.32 -14.89
N LYS A 98 -7.13 7.94 -15.50
CA LYS A 98 -6.73 7.66 -16.89
C LYS A 98 -6.24 6.22 -17.10
N ARG A 99 -5.86 5.52 -16.03
CA ARG A 99 -5.44 4.12 -16.02
C ARG A 99 -6.49 3.17 -15.42
N GLY A 100 -7.62 3.70 -14.92
CA GLY A 100 -8.62 2.92 -14.20
C GLY A 100 -8.05 2.23 -12.96
N ALA A 101 -7.12 2.89 -12.25
CA ALA A 101 -6.31 2.26 -11.22
C ALA A 101 -6.03 3.17 -10.03
N TYR A 102 -5.84 2.56 -8.87
CA TYR A 102 -5.20 3.17 -7.71
C TYR A 102 -3.73 2.79 -7.66
N LEU A 103 -2.89 3.75 -7.28
CA LEU A 103 -1.51 3.55 -6.89
C LEU A 103 -1.45 3.37 -5.38
N LEU A 104 -0.76 2.32 -4.94
CA LEU A 104 -0.31 2.15 -3.55
C LEU A 104 1.14 1.71 -3.59
N GLU A 105 2.03 2.49 -3.00
CA GLU A 105 3.43 2.15 -2.83
C GLU A 105 3.75 2.02 -1.35
N LEU A 106 4.50 0.99 -0.99
CA LEU A 106 5.06 0.79 0.33
C LEU A 106 6.57 0.95 0.25
N SER A 107 7.10 1.85 1.07
CA SER A 107 8.54 2.11 1.19
C SER A 107 8.98 1.82 2.62
N TYR A 108 9.99 0.98 2.76
CA TYR A 108 10.45 0.42 4.03
C TYR A 108 11.77 1.06 4.45
N GLU A 109 11.83 1.62 5.65
CA GLU A 109 13.00 2.31 6.22
C GLU A 109 13.48 1.67 7.53
#